data_AF-A0A1U9ZXU1-F1
#
_entry.id   AF-A0A1U9ZXU1-F1
#
_cell.length_a   1.000
_cell.length_b   1.000
_cell.length_c   1.000
_cell.angle_alpha   90.00
_cell.angle_beta   90.00
_cell.angle_gamma   90.00
#
_symmetry.space_group_name_H-M   'P 1'
#
loop_
_entity.id
_entity.type
_entity.pdbx_description
1 polymer ?
#
loop_
_entity_poly.entity_id
_entity_poly.type
_entity_poly.pdbx_seq_one_letter_code
_entity_poly.pdbx_strand_id
1 'polypeptide(L)'
;MNPSGRTALLDAIGITITRIAEHVDQMPEGDQPGEICLAIQTDGEENHSRAYTLDQINQLITAKRAQGWKIAFLGADQDAITIAERMGIDPAMTLPYGSNKTEESLTRTGRMLSTGRGGFTTDDRNATRY
;
A
#
# COMPACT_ATOMS: atom_id res chain seq x y z
N MET A 1 -8.16 26.56 -8.34
CA MET A 1 -8.30 25.17 -8.82
C MET A 1 -8.61 24.32 -7.61
N ASN A 2 -9.84 23.81 -7.49
CA ASN A 2 -10.17 22.86 -6.44
C ASN A 2 -9.79 21.47 -6.95
N PRO A 3 -8.92 20.70 -6.28
CA PRO A 3 -8.69 19.31 -6.66
C PRO A 3 -10.03 18.58 -6.56
N SER A 4 -10.39 17.86 -7.62
CA SER A 4 -11.71 17.25 -7.81
C SER A 4 -11.97 16.06 -6.88
N GLY A 5 -11.38 16.02 -5.68
CA GLY A 5 -11.67 15.13 -4.54
C GLY A 5 -12.16 13.73 -4.91
N ARG A 6 -11.54 13.08 -5.90
CA ARG A 6 -11.99 11.80 -6.43
C ARG A 6 -10.80 10.87 -6.57
N THR A 7 -10.82 9.79 -5.80
CA THR A 7 -9.78 8.77 -5.78
C THR A 7 -10.43 7.44 -6.14
N ALA A 8 -9.98 6.85 -7.25
CA ALA A 8 -10.30 5.47 -7.62
C ALA A 8 -9.18 4.55 -7.12
N LEU A 9 -9.00 4.54 -5.79
CA LEU A 9 -7.97 3.82 -5.06
C LEU A 9 -8.07 2.31 -5.30
N LEU A 10 -9.27 1.73 -5.21
CA LEU A 10 -9.45 0.28 -5.44
C LEU A 10 -9.05 -0.11 -6.86
N ASP A 11 -9.48 0.67 -7.85
CA ASP A 11 -9.11 0.42 -9.24
C ASP A 11 -7.60 0.56 -9.45
N ALA A 12 -6.98 1.60 -8.88
CA ALA A 12 -5.54 1.81 -8.96
C ALA A 12 -4.76 0.64 -8.36
N ILE A 13 -5.18 0.13 -7.19
CA ILE A 13 -4.55 -1.03 -6.54
C ILE A 13 -4.72 -2.28 -7.39
N GLY A 14 -5.96 -2.58 -7.81
CA GLY A 14 -6.27 -3.80 -8.56
C GLY A 14 -5.52 -3.87 -9.89
N ILE A 15 -5.53 -2.78 -10.65
CA ILE A 15 -4.81 -2.68 -11.92
C ILE A 15 -3.29 -2.82 -11.71
N THR A 16 -2.74 -2.16 -10.70
CA THR A 16 -1.30 -2.18 -10.43
C THR A 16 -0.80 -3.57 -10.06
N ILE A 17 -1.48 -4.24 -9.11
CA ILE A 17 -1.12 -5.59 -8.69
C ILE A 17 -1.21 -6.56 -9.88
N THR A 18 -2.29 -6.48 -10.67
CA THR A 18 -2.50 -7.36 -11.82
C THR A 18 -1.38 -7.19 -12.84
N ARG A 19 -1.04 -5.95 -13.21
CA ARG A 19 0.02 -5.67 -14.18
C ARG A 19 1.40 -6.11 -13.71
N ILE A 20 1.73 -5.87 -12.44
CA ILE A 20 3.03 -6.31 -11.89
C ILE A 20 3.09 -7.83 -11.88
N ALA A 21 2.03 -8.52 -11.46
CA ALA A 21 1.98 -9.98 -11.48
C ALA A 21 2.13 -10.54 -12.90
N GLU A 22 1.37 -10.03 -13.86
CA GLU A 22 1.49 -10.43 -15.27
C GLU A 22 2.90 -10.21 -15.83
N HIS A 23 3.55 -9.10 -15.46
CA HIS A 23 4.90 -8.81 -15.90
C HIS A 23 5.91 -9.81 -15.33
N VAL A 24 5.81 -10.11 -14.04
CA VAL A 24 6.69 -11.07 -13.34
C VAL A 24 6.49 -12.49 -13.85
N ASP A 25 5.24 -12.90 -14.09
CA ASP A 25 4.92 -14.22 -14.63
C ASP A 25 5.47 -14.43 -16.06
N GLN A 26 5.71 -13.35 -16.81
CA GLN A 26 6.30 -13.37 -18.14
C GLN A 26 7.84 -13.31 -18.13
N MET A 27 8.47 -13.04 -16.99
CA MET A 27 9.92 -13.02 -16.86
C MET A 27 10.49 -14.45 -16.81
N PRO A 28 11.67 -14.70 -17.42
CA PRO A 28 12.42 -15.92 -17.17
C PRO A 28 12.67 -16.13 -15.67
N GLU A 29 12.66 -17.37 -15.20
CA GLU A 29 12.78 -17.70 -13.77
C GLU A 29 14.00 -17.06 -13.08
N GLY A 30 15.13 -16.92 -13.81
CA GLY A 30 16.34 -16.27 -13.31
C GLY A 30 16.27 -14.74 -13.20
N ASP A 31 15.30 -14.10 -13.86
CA ASP A 31 15.12 -12.65 -13.91
C ASP A 31 13.95 -12.18 -13.03
N GLN A 32 13.16 -13.10 -12.47
CA GLN A 32 12.07 -12.76 -11.56
C GLN A 32 12.61 -12.12 -10.28
N PRO A 33 11.98 -11.04 -9.79
CA PRO A 33 12.41 -10.40 -8.57
C PRO A 33 12.22 -11.35 -7.38
N GLY A 34 13.26 -11.50 -6.55
CA GLY A 34 13.19 -12.29 -5.32
C GLY A 34 12.25 -11.69 -4.27
N GLU A 35 11.85 -10.43 -4.42
CA GLU A 35 10.88 -9.76 -3.55
C GLU A 35 10.15 -8.64 -4.30
N ILE A 36 8.84 -8.48 -4.03
CA ILE A 36 8.02 -7.40 -4.58
C ILE A 36 7.47 -6.56 -3.42
N CYS A 37 7.76 -5.26 -3.49
CA CYS A 37 7.26 -4.27 -2.53
C CYS A 37 6.34 -3.28 -3.23
N LEU A 38 5.12 -3.11 -2.70
CA LEU A 38 4.13 -2.15 -3.17
C LEU A 38 3.82 -1.15 -2.05
N ALA A 39 4.10 0.13 -2.28
CA ALA A 39 3.69 1.21 -1.39
C ALA A 39 2.46 1.92 -1.98
N ILE A 40 1.38 1.95 -1.21
CA ILE A 40 0.13 2.63 -1.56
C ILE A 40 0.08 3.92 -0.74
N GLN A 41 0.02 5.06 -1.40
CA GLN A 41 -0.09 6.37 -0.74
C GLN A 41 -1.34 7.09 -1.24
N THR A 42 -2.14 7.61 -0.31
CA THR A 42 -3.33 8.40 -0.65
C THR A 42 -3.58 9.52 0.37
N ASP A 43 -4.00 10.66 -0.16
CA ASP A 43 -4.35 11.87 0.59
C ASP A 43 -5.87 12.07 0.72
N GLY A 44 -6.69 11.11 0.26
CA GLY A 44 -8.15 11.26 0.25
C GLY A 44 -8.91 9.94 0.19
N GLU A 45 -10.23 10.03 0.36
CA GLU A 45 -11.12 8.87 0.45
C GLU A 45 -11.41 8.22 -0.92
N GLU A 46 -11.56 6.90 -0.90
CA GLU A 46 -12.10 6.14 -2.04
C GLU A 46 -13.56 6.53 -2.31
N ASN A 47 -13.84 7.04 -3.50
CA ASN A 47 -15.20 7.45 -3.87
C ASN A 47 -15.50 7.37 -5.38
N HIS A 48 -14.64 6.73 -6.18
CA HIS A 48 -14.77 6.76 -7.64
C HIS A 48 -14.38 5.46 -8.38
N SER A 49 -13.96 4.42 -7.67
CA SER A 49 -13.65 3.11 -8.27
C SER A 49 -14.89 2.44 -8.87
N ARG A 50 -14.70 1.70 -9.96
CA ARG A 50 -15.76 1.01 -10.72
C ARG A 50 -15.41 -0.40 -11.16
N ALA A 51 -14.12 -0.73 -11.26
CA ALA A 51 -13.66 -2.02 -11.77
C ALA A 51 -13.43 -3.03 -10.64
N TYR A 52 -13.01 -2.56 -9.47
CA TYR A 52 -12.73 -3.39 -8.30
C TYR A 52 -13.56 -2.97 -7.09
N THR A 53 -14.10 -3.99 -6.41
CA THR A 53 -14.75 -3.84 -5.11
C THR A 53 -13.74 -4.02 -3.98
N LEU A 54 -14.09 -3.53 -2.78
CA LEU A 54 -13.24 -3.65 -1.60
C LEU A 54 -12.93 -5.12 -1.26
N ASP A 55 -13.91 -6.02 -1.41
CA ASP A 55 -13.74 -7.46 -1.17
C ASP A 55 -12.78 -8.10 -2.17
N GLN A 56 -12.89 -7.74 -3.45
CA GLN A 56 -11.95 -8.20 -4.48
C GLN A 56 -10.51 -7.71 -4.20
N ILE A 57 -10.35 -6.46 -3.75
CA ILE A 57 -9.04 -5.95 -3.35
C ILE A 57 -8.51 -6.67 -2.10
N ASN A 58 -9.36 -6.95 -1.12
CA ASN A 58 -8.98 -7.72 0.06
C ASN A 58 -8.45 -9.10 -0.30
N GLN A 59 -9.18 -9.84 -1.13
CA GLN A 59 -8.78 -11.16 -1.60
C GLN A 59 -7.47 -11.09 -2.39
N LEU A 60 -7.32 -10.11 -3.27
CA LEU A 60 -6.13 -9.91 -4.09
C LEU A 60 -4.89 -9.60 -3.24
N ILE A 61 -4.99 -8.64 -2.31
CA ILE A 61 -3.90 -8.28 -1.40
C ILE A 61 -3.52 -9.46 -0.52
N THR A 62 -4.50 -10.18 0.03
CA THR A 62 -4.26 -11.36 0.87
C THR A 62 -3.50 -12.44 0.10
N ALA A 63 -3.93 -12.73 -1.14
CA ALA A 63 -3.26 -13.71 -2.00
C ALA A 63 -1.81 -13.31 -2.32
N LYS A 64 -1.57 -12.03 -2.64
CA LYS A 64 -0.21 -11.54 -2.94
C LYS A 64 0.69 -11.50 -1.73
N ARG A 65 0.17 -11.16 -0.54
CA ARG A 65 0.92 -11.28 0.71
C ARG A 65 1.33 -12.73 1.00
N ALA A 66 0.45 -13.70 0.73
CA ALA A 66 0.79 -15.12 0.85
C ALA A 66 1.87 -15.56 -0.15
N GLN A 67 2.02 -14.85 -1.27
CA GLN A 67 3.10 -15.01 -2.25
C GLN A 67 4.37 -14.20 -1.88
N GLY A 68 4.43 -13.64 -0.67
CA GLY A 68 5.60 -12.89 -0.18
C GLY A 68 5.62 -11.41 -0.56
N TRP A 69 4.57 -10.86 -1.18
CA TRP A 69 4.53 -9.43 -1.48
C TRP A 69 4.43 -8.61 -0.19
N LYS A 70 5.27 -7.59 -0.09
CA LYS A 70 5.20 -6.60 0.97
C LYS A 70 4.36 -5.42 0.50
N ILE A 71 3.22 -5.21 1.14
CA ILE A 71 2.30 -4.14 0.78
C ILE A 71 2.23 -3.16 1.96
N ALA A 72 2.72 -1.95 1.76
CA ALA A 72 2.70 -0.87 2.73
C ALA A 72 1.64 0.17 2.34
N PHE A 73 0.95 0.73 3.33
CA PHE A 73 -0.08 1.74 3.11
C PHE A 73 0.22 3.00 3.91
N LEU A 74 0.22 4.15 3.23
CA LEU A 74 0.46 5.47 3.77
C LEU A 74 -0.79 6.31 3.54
N GLY A 75 -1.60 6.48 4.58
CA GLY A 75 -2.88 7.20 4.51
C GLY A 75 -2.86 8.44 5.39
N ALA A 76 -3.42 9.55 4.91
CA ALA A 76 -3.37 10.83 5.62
C ALA A 76 -4.21 10.86 6.91
N ASP A 77 -5.35 10.15 6.91
CA ASP A 77 -6.34 10.24 7.98
C ASP A 77 -6.70 8.86 8.56
N GLN A 78 -7.29 8.85 9.77
CA GLN A 78 -7.69 7.63 10.50
C GLN A 78 -8.67 6.74 9.69
N ASP A 79 -9.51 7.37 8.86
CA ASP A 79 -10.44 6.65 7.98
C ASP A 79 -9.68 5.87 6.90
N ALA A 80 -8.56 6.40 6.39
CA ALA A 80 -7.72 5.69 5.42
C ALA A 80 -7.07 4.44 6.02
N ILE A 81 -6.66 4.49 7.29
CA ILE A 81 -6.14 3.32 8.01
C ILE A 81 -7.22 2.24 8.14
N THR A 82 -8.44 2.64 8.52
CA THR A 82 -9.57 1.71 8.64
C THR A 82 -9.92 1.06 7.29
N ILE A 83 -9.84 1.81 6.19
CA ILE A 83 -10.04 1.24 4.85
C ILE A 83 -8.90 0.28 4.49
N ALA A 84 -7.64 0.58 4.83
CA ALA A 84 -6.50 -0.29 4.60
C ALA A 84 -6.66 -1.66 5.30
N GLU A 85 -7.16 -1.66 6.54
CA GLU A 85 -7.48 -2.91 7.25
C GLU A 85 -8.56 -3.72 6.50
N ARG A 86 -9.61 -3.05 6.01
CA ARG A 86 -10.66 -3.70 5.20
C ARG A 86 -10.14 -4.19 3.85
N MET A 87 -9.06 -3.61 3.33
CA MET A 87 -8.33 -4.09 2.15
C MET A 87 -7.38 -5.26 2.46
N GLY A 88 -7.30 -5.75 3.70
CA GLY A 88 -6.43 -6.88 4.07
C GLY A 88 -4.96 -6.49 4.26
N ILE A 89 -4.68 -5.20 4.39
CA ILE A 89 -3.35 -4.68 4.72
C ILE A 89 -3.17 -4.78 6.23
N ASP A 90 -2.02 -5.31 6.65
CA ASP A 90 -1.68 -5.41 8.06
C ASP A 90 -1.65 -4.01 8.69
N PRO A 91 -2.29 -3.76 9.85
CA PRO A 91 -2.11 -2.52 10.58
C PRO A 91 -0.63 -2.22 10.83
N ALA A 92 0.21 -3.25 10.96
CA ALA A 92 1.64 -3.06 11.11
C ALA A 92 2.34 -2.52 9.87
N MET A 93 1.74 -2.65 8.69
CA MET A 93 2.22 -2.12 7.42
C MET A 93 1.53 -0.79 7.07
N THR A 94 0.82 -0.17 8.02
CA THR A 94 0.19 1.15 7.84
C THR A 94 0.98 2.24 8.57
N LEU A 95 1.13 3.41 7.94
CA LEU A 95 1.62 4.63 8.56
C LEU A 95 0.63 5.78 8.35
N PRO A 96 0.31 6.56 9.41
CA PRO A 96 -0.37 7.83 9.24
C PRO A 96 0.55 8.81 8.51
N TYR A 97 0.01 9.50 7.50
CA TYR A 97 0.72 10.43 6.64
C TYR A 97 0.36 11.88 7.00
N GLY A 98 1.27 12.59 7.67
CA GLY A 98 1.18 14.05 7.85
C GLY A 98 1.90 14.79 6.73
N SER A 99 1.30 15.84 6.17
CA SER A 99 1.86 16.64 5.06
C SER A 99 3.23 17.28 5.35
N ASN A 100 3.63 17.33 6.62
CA ASN A 100 4.90 17.86 7.11
C ASN A 100 6.01 16.80 7.30
N LYS A 101 5.72 15.50 7.12
CA LYS A 101 6.66 14.39 7.39
C LYS A 101 6.74 13.35 6.26
N THR A 102 6.51 13.77 5.03
CA THR A 102 6.59 12.93 3.82
C THR A 102 7.95 12.25 3.65
N GLU A 103 9.05 12.99 3.81
CA GLU A 103 10.41 12.46 3.65
C GLU A 103 10.73 11.39 4.68
N GLU A 104 10.31 11.61 5.93
CA GLU A 104 10.51 10.66 7.03
C GLU A 104 9.69 9.38 6.82
N SER A 105 8.42 9.52 6.43
CA SER A 105 7.51 8.39 6.18
C SER A 105 8.01 7.51 5.03
N LEU A 106 8.48 8.12 3.93
CA LEU A 106 9.06 7.41 2.80
C LEU A 106 10.39 6.75 3.16
N THR A 107 11.26 7.44 3.90
CA THR A 107 12.54 6.90 4.37
C THR A 107 12.34 5.66 5.26
N ARG A 108 11.38 5.71 6.17
CA ARG A 108 11.05 4.59 7.06
C ARG A 108 10.42 3.43 6.30
N THR A 109 9.55 3.71 5.33
CA THR A 109 9.02 2.69 4.41
C THR A 109 10.16 2.02 3.65
N GLY A 110 11.07 2.79 3.04
CA GLY A 110 12.25 2.27 2.35
C GLY A 110 13.13 1.39 3.25
N ARG A 111 13.35 1.80 4.51
CA ARG A 111 14.10 0.99 5.50
C ARG A 111 13.37 -0.30 5.89
N MET A 112 12.06 -0.25 6.10
CA MET A 112 11.29 -1.44 6.44
C MET A 112 11.32 -2.47 5.31
N LEU A 113 11.13 -2.01 4.08
CA LEU A 113 11.18 -2.87 2.90
C LEU A 113 12.60 -3.45 2.71
N SER A 114 13.65 -2.62 2.80
CA SER A 114 15.05 -3.07 2.60
C SER A 114 15.60 -3.97 3.71
N THR A 115 15.08 -3.88 4.93
CA THR A 115 15.54 -4.69 6.07
C THR A 115 14.78 -6.00 6.24
N GLY A 116 13.77 -6.28 5.43
CA GLY A 116 12.98 -7.51 5.58
C GLY A 116 12.02 -7.49 6.78
N ARG A 117 11.82 -6.34 7.43
CA ARG A 117 10.99 -6.26 8.64
C ARG A 117 9.51 -6.43 8.28
N GLY A 118 8.82 -7.31 9.01
CA GLY A 118 7.38 -7.62 8.81
C GLY A 118 6.40 -6.53 9.26
N GLY A 119 6.84 -5.27 9.38
CA GLY A 119 6.01 -4.17 9.86
C GLY A 119 6.79 -2.94 10.30
N PHE A 120 6.12 -1.79 10.30
CA PHE A 120 6.52 -0.56 10.97
C PHE A 120 6.50 -0.74 12.49
N THR A 121 7.54 -0.26 13.15
CA THR A 121 7.63 -0.28 14.61
C THR A 121 6.71 0.78 15.24
N THR A 122 6.45 0.66 16.55
CA THR A 122 5.71 1.69 17.30
C THR A 122 6.41 3.05 17.25
N ASP A 123 7.75 3.06 17.19
CA ASP A 123 8.55 4.28 16.99
C ASP A 123 8.27 4.92 15.62
N ASP A 124 8.27 4.11 14.55
CA ASP A 124 7.95 4.59 13.20
C ASP A 124 6.56 5.23 13.13
N ARG A 125 5.57 4.63 13.80
CA ARG A 125 4.19 5.14 13.85
C ARG A 125 4.06 6.42 14.66
N ASN A 126 4.82 6.57 15.73
CA ASN A 126 4.79 7.77 16.57
C ASN A 126 5.58 8.92 15.94
N ALA A 127 6.65 8.62 15.21
CA ALA A 127 7.49 9.64 14.57
C ALA A 127 6.79 10.35 13.42
N THR A 128 5.93 9.65 12.67
CA THR A 128 5.15 10.23 11.56
C THR A 128 3.80 10.80 11.99
N ARG A 129 3.46 10.68 13.28
CA ARG A 129 2.22 11.21 13.85
C ARG A 129 2.38 12.70 14.17
N TYR A 130 1.66 13.53 13.41
CA TYR A 130 1.59 14.99 13.49
C TYR A 130 2.83 15.79 13.08
#